data_AF-A0A2U1M591-F1
#
_entry.id   AF-A0A2U1M591-F1
#
_cell.length_a   1.000
_cell.length_b   1.000
_cell.length_c   1.000
_cell.angle_alpha   90.00
_cell.angle_beta   90.00
_cell.angle_gamma   90.00
#
_symmetry.space_group_name_H-M   'P 1'
#
loop_
_entity.id
_entity.type
_entity.pdbx_description
1 polymer ?
#
loop_
_entity_poly.entity_id
_entity_poly.type
_entity_poly.pdbx_seq_one_letter_code
_entity_poly.pdbx_strand_id
1 'polypeptide(L)'
;MEKGANMEESIMAKAADFGGELQLCEMYFFVTSLARLKYPAPGAPKLAKRVKELLMSSGFDRVDEEKKRGLDHGAWVPLMLLYPEADIPVCQLLVQTNNDATYHYNMGKALAPLKGEGDLIVGSGATTYNLRMLRSTTSVQPWAQEFDAWLKEALIDGRYQDVNAVGKRLSPMG
;
A
#
# COMPACT_ATOMS: atom_id res chain seq x y z
N MET A 1 -8.29 -32.56 -1.30
CA MET A 1 -7.10 -31.73 -1.57
C MET A 1 -7.57 -30.42 -2.18
N GLU A 2 -7.85 -29.43 -1.35
CA GLU A 2 -8.02 -28.05 -1.84
C GLU A 2 -6.63 -27.46 -2.09
N LYS A 3 -6.43 -26.86 -3.27
CA LYS A 3 -5.26 -26.04 -3.52
C LYS A 3 -5.46 -24.73 -2.77
N GLY A 4 -4.71 -24.51 -1.69
CA GLY A 4 -4.64 -23.20 -1.07
C GLY A 4 -4.17 -22.17 -2.10
N ALA A 5 -4.98 -21.15 -2.36
CA ALA A 5 -4.64 -20.13 -3.33
C ALA A 5 -3.52 -19.24 -2.77
N ASN A 6 -2.48 -18.98 -3.57
CA ASN A 6 -1.39 -18.10 -3.18
C ASN A 6 -1.95 -16.69 -2.87
N MET A 7 -1.65 -16.16 -1.68
CA MET A 7 -2.11 -14.82 -1.27
C MET A 7 -1.42 -13.68 -2.03
N GLU A 8 -0.28 -13.94 -2.68
CA GLU A 8 0.48 -12.96 -3.47
C GLU A 8 -0.06 -12.74 -4.89
N GLU A 9 -1.12 -13.47 -5.28
CA GLU A 9 -1.77 -13.41 -6.60
C GLU A 9 -3.14 -12.70 -6.57
N SER A 10 -3.57 -12.17 -5.42
CA SER A 10 -4.89 -11.55 -5.26
C SER A 10 -4.84 -10.19 -4.57
N ILE A 11 -5.63 -9.25 -5.09
CA ILE A 11 -5.82 -7.96 -4.41
C ILE A 11 -6.64 -8.20 -3.14
N MET A 12 -6.10 -7.79 -1.99
CA MET A 12 -6.78 -7.90 -0.70
C MET A 12 -7.39 -6.55 -0.31
N ALA A 13 -8.72 -6.46 -0.28
CA ALA A 13 -9.45 -5.35 0.32
C ALA A 13 -9.83 -5.71 1.77
N LYS A 14 -9.31 -4.98 2.75
CA LYS A 14 -9.24 -5.41 4.14
C LYS A 14 -9.98 -4.43 5.05
N ALA A 15 -11.15 -4.83 5.53
CA ALA A 15 -11.83 -4.12 6.62
C ALA A 15 -11.19 -4.57 7.93
N ALA A 16 -10.26 -3.77 8.43
CA ALA A 16 -9.42 -4.16 9.56
C ALA A 16 -10.10 -3.81 10.90
N ASP A 17 -10.72 -4.79 11.54
CA ASP A 17 -11.03 -4.69 12.98
C ASP A 17 -9.81 -5.11 13.81
N PHE A 18 -9.55 -4.43 14.93
CA PHE A 18 -8.39 -4.68 15.80
C PHE A 18 -8.49 -6.00 16.63
N GLY A 19 -9.39 -6.92 16.25
CA GLY A 19 -9.65 -8.17 16.97
C GLY A 19 -8.67 -9.32 16.69
N GLY A 20 -7.75 -9.16 15.74
CA GLY A 20 -6.74 -10.17 15.37
C GLY A 20 -5.35 -9.86 15.96
N GLU A 21 -4.57 -10.91 16.24
CA GLU A 21 -3.20 -10.76 16.75
C GLU A 21 -2.30 -9.92 15.84
N LEU A 22 -1.45 -9.09 16.46
CA LEU A 22 -0.36 -8.38 15.80
C LEU A 22 0.52 -9.38 15.03
N GLN A 23 0.80 -9.08 13.77
CA GLN A 23 1.46 -10.02 12.87
C GLN A 23 2.94 -10.18 13.25
N LEU A 24 3.27 -11.28 13.92
CA LEU A 24 4.61 -11.56 14.46
C LEU A 24 5.76 -11.41 13.45
N CYS A 25 5.50 -11.56 12.15
CA CYS A 25 6.52 -11.46 11.11
C CYS A 25 7.13 -10.05 10.94
N GLU A 26 6.38 -8.96 11.17
CA GLU A 26 6.94 -7.60 11.07
C GLU A 26 7.76 -7.19 12.32
N MET A 27 7.52 -7.85 13.47
CA MET A 27 8.14 -7.47 14.75
C MET A 27 9.65 -7.73 14.84
N TYR A 28 10.23 -8.59 14.00
CA TYR A 28 11.64 -8.99 14.12
C TYR A 28 12.66 -7.87 13.81
N PHE A 29 12.22 -6.71 13.32
CA PHE A 29 13.09 -5.57 12.98
C PHE A 29 12.88 -4.30 13.83
N PHE A 30 11.95 -4.31 14.79
CA PHE A 30 11.64 -3.12 15.58
C PHE A 30 11.89 -3.30 17.09
N VAL A 31 12.30 -2.21 17.72
CA VAL A 31 12.52 -2.14 19.18
C VAL A 31 11.21 -2.46 19.92
N THR A 32 11.30 -3.14 21.06
CA THR A 32 10.18 -3.63 21.88
C THR A 32 9.15 -2.58 22.30
N SER A 33 9.46 -1.28 22.15
CA SER A 33 8.54 -0.16 22.34
C SER A 33 7.46 -0.07 21.25
N LEU A 34 7.79 -0.29 19.98
CA LEU A 34 6.85 -0.11 18.86
C LEU A 34 5.82 -1.23 18.79
N ALA A 35 6.19 -2.45 19.20
CA ALA A 35 5.28 -3.59 19.31
C ALA A 35 4.13 -3.39 20.32
N ARG A 36 4.16 -2.33 21.13
CA ARG A 36 3.10 -1.97 22.10
C ARG A 36 2.13 -0.91 21.56
N LEU A 37 2.45 -0.26 20.44
CA LEU A 37 1.57 0.72 19.83
C LEU A 37 0.34 0.03 19.22
N LYS A 38 -0.83 0.63 19.42
CA LYS A 38 -2.12 0.14 18.93
C LYS A 38 -2.88 1.29 18.29
N TYR A 39 -3.39 1.09 17.08
CA TYR A 39 -4.25 2.03 16.39
C TYR A 39 -5.61 1.36 16.13
N PRO A 40 -6.58 1.51 17.04
CA PRO A 40 -7.80 0.70 17.08
C PRO A 40 -8.90 1.23 16.14
N ALA A 41 -8.54 1.62 14.91
CA ALA A 41 -9.51 2.13 13.95
C ALA A 41 -10.58 1.07 13.60
N PRO A 42 -11.86 1.44 13.46
CA PRO A 42 -12.91 0.54 13.01
C PRO A 42 -12.65 0.00 11.60
N GLY A 43 -13.00 -1.26 11.33
CA GLY A 43 -13.02 -1.75 9.95
C GLY A 43 -14.11 -1.08 9.11
N ALA A 44 -13.83 -0.86 7.82
CA ALA A 44 -14.81 -0.32 6.86
C ALA A 44 -15.33 -1.40 5.88
N PRO A 45 -16.19 -2.36 6.31
CA PRO A 45 -16.62 -3.49 5.47
C PRO A 45 -17.47 -3.09 4.26
N LYS A 46 -18.23 -1.99 4.34
CA LYS A 46 -18.95 -1.43 3.19
C LYS A 46 -17.97 -0.92 2.12
N LEU A 47 -16.93 -0.21 2.54
CA LEU A 47 -15.87 0.28 1.65
C LEU A 47 -15.06 -0.88 1.04
N ALA A 48 -14.70 -1.90 1.82
CA ALA A 48 -14.01 -3.08 1.30
C ALA A 48 -14.81 -3.79 0.18
N LYS A 49 -16.14 -3.93 0.36
CA LYS A 49 -17.03 -4.44 -0.69
C LYS A 49 -17.09 -3.51 -1.91
N ARG A 50 -17.16 -2.20 -1.70
CA ARG A 50 -17.19 -1.19 -2.78
C ARG A 50 -15.90 -1.17 -3.61
N VAL A 51 -14.74 -1.21 -2.94
CA VAL A 51 -13.40 -1.35 -3.55
C VAL A 51 -13.36 -2.59 -4.45
N LYS A 52 -13.83 -3.74 -3.94
CA LYS A 52 -13.92 -4.99 -4.71
C LYS A 52 -14.83 -4.86 -5.93
N GLU A 53 -16.01 -4.26 -5.80
CA GLU A 53 -16.93 -4.03 -6.92
C GLU A 53 -16.29 -3.15 -8.01
N LEU A 54 -15.63 -2.04 -7.64
CA LEU A 54 -14.93 -1.14 -8.57
C LEU A 54 -13.78 -1.82 -9.31
N LEU A 55 -12.97 -2.61 -8.61
CA LEU A 55 -11.85 -3.33 -9.21
C LEU A 55 -12.33 -4.47 -10.12
N MET A 56 -13.22 -5.34 -9.66
CA MET A 56 -13.74 -6.45 -10.48
C MET A 56 -14.45 -5.93 -11.75
N SER A 57 -15.22 -4.84 -11.65
CA SER A 57 -15.87 -4.20 -12.82
C SER A 57 -14.90 -3.47 -13.76
N SER A 58 -13.69 -3.17 -13.30
CA SER A 58 -12.61 -2.57 -14.11
C SER A 58 -11.68 -3.62 -14.74
N GLY A 59 -12.01 -4.91 -14.65
CA GLY A 59 -11.26 -6.00 -15.29
C GLY A 59 -10.11 -6.59 -14.46
N PHE A 60 -10.11 -6.41 -13.13
CA PHE A 60 -9.21 -7.15 -12.26
C PHE A 60 -9.79 -8.55 -11.94
N ASP A 61 -9.04 -9.61 -12.23
CA ASP A 61 -9.54 -10.99 -12.20
C ASP A 61 -9.95 -11.50 -10.81
N ARG A 62 -9.26 -11.06 -9.74
CA ARG A 62 -9.48 -11.54 -8.38
C ARG A 62 -9.22 -10.48 -7.31
N VAL A 63 -10.27 -10.17 -6.55
CA VAL A 63 -10.23 -9.32 -5.37
C VAL A 63 -10.92 -10.01 -4.20
N ASP A 64 -10.14 -10.27 -3.14
CA ASP A 64 -10.58 -10.96 -1.94
C ASP A 64 -10.82 -9.98 -0.78
N GLU A 65 -11.76 -10.31 0.09
CA GLU A 65 -12.08 -9.53 1.29
C GLU A 65 -11.41 -10.13 2.52
N GLU A 66 -10.51 -9.39 3.17
CA GLU A 66 -9.92 -9.78 4.46
C GLU A 66 -10.69 -9.12 5.62
N LYS A 67 -10.95 -9.90 6.67
CA LYS A 67 -11.79 -9.53 7.84
C LYS A 67 -11.18 -9.88 9.19
N LYS A 68 -10.07 -10.62 9.21
CA LYS A 68 -9.44 -11.16 10.44
C LYS A 68 -8.13 -10.47 10.84
N ARG A 69 -7.41 -9.88 9.89
CA ARG A 69 -6.08 -9.29 10.12
C ARG A 69 -6.20 -7.80 10.41
N GLY A 70 -5.62 -7.33 11.52
CA GLY A 70 -5.48 -5.90 11.81
C GLY A 70 -4.52 -5.19 10.83
N LEU A 71 -4.54 -3.85 10.79
CA LEU A 71 -3.68 -3.01 9.94
C LEU A 71 -2.19 -3.35 10.08
N ASP A 72 -1.42 -3.28 8.99
CA ASP A 72 0.05 -3.38 9.06
C ASP A 72 0.71 -2.03 9.37
N HIS A 73 2.03 -2.03 9.59
CA HIS A 73 2.76 -0.82 9.98
C HIS A 73 2.71 0.29 8.92
N GLY A 74 2.66 -0.08 7.63
CA GLY A 74 2.55 0.87 6.52
C GLY A 74 1.23 1.66 6.57
N ALA A 75 0.16 1.01 7.03
CA ALA A 75 -1.14 1.66 7.24
C ALA A 75 -1.25 2.38 8.59
N TRP A 76 -0.92 1.75 9.72
CA TRP A 76 -1.24 2.35 11.03
C TRP A 76 -0.31 3.49 11.47
N VAL A 77 0.97 3.49 11.07
CA VAL A 77 1.92 4.56 11.44
C VAL A 77 1.50 5.94 10.92
N PRO A 78 1.20 6.13 9.61
CA PRO A 78 0.75 7.45 9.13
C PRO A 78 -0.63 7.83 9.68
N LEU A 79 -1.53 6.85 9.89
CA LEU A 79 -2.86 7.13 10.44
C LEU A 79 -2.81 7.59 11.91
N MET A 80 -1.89 7.07 12.74
CA MET A 80 -1.63 7.60 14.08
C MET A 80 -1.25 9.09 14.09
N LEU A 81 -0.61 9.58 13.03
CA LEU A 81 -0.19 10.99 12.92
C LEU A 81 -1.29 11.89 12.32
N LEU A 82 -2.12 11.35 11.43
CA LEU A 82 -3.19 12.08 10.74
C LEU A 82 -4.49 12.14 11.56
N TYR A 83 -4.85 11.04 12.23
CA TYR A 83 -6.12 10.85 12.93
C TYR A 83 -5.90 10.13 14.27
N PRO A 84 -5.21 10.76 15.24
CA PRO A 84 -4.73 10.09 16.46
C PRO A 84 -5.82 9.42 17.31
N GLU A 85 -7.07 9.91 17.25
CA GLU A 85 -8.22 9.36 17.99
C GLU A 85 -8.71 8.01 17.44
N ALA A 86 -8.26 7.59 16.24
CA ALA A 86 -8.63 6.34 15.58
C ALA A 86 -10.15 6.11 15.43
N ASP A 87 -10.93 7.17 15.24
CA ASP A 87 -12.39 7.15 15.12
C ASP A 87 -12.90 7.00 13.67
N ILE A 88 -12.04 7.20 12.67
CA ILE A 88 -12.37 7.05 11.25
C ILE A 88 -12.28 5.57 10.82
N PRO A 89 -13.31 5.00 10.18
CA PRO A 89 -13.27 3.65 9.64
C PRO A 89 -12.24 3.48 8.51
N VAL A 90 -11.48 2.39 8.53
CA VAL A 90 -10.39 2.12 7.57
C VAL A 90 -10.65 0.85 6.75
N CYS A 91 -10.44 0.96 5.44
CA CYS A 91 -10.22 -0.18 4.55
C CYS A 91 -8.79 -0.11 4.02
N GLN A 92 -8.00 -1.14 4.27
CA GLN A 92 -6.64 -1.25 3.74
C GLN A 92 -6.65 -2.00 2.40
N LEU A 93 -5.83 -1.55 1.44
CA LEU A 93 -5.60 -2.22 0.16
C LEU A 93 -4.11 -2.55 0.02
N LEU A 94 -3.78 -3.77 -0.42
CA LEU A 94 -2.39 -4.22 -0.57
C LEU A 94 -1.86 -4.05 -2.00
N VAL A 95 -0.67 -3.44 -2.12
CA VAL A 95 0.12 -3.38 -3.37
C VAL A 95 0.57 -4.79 -3.74
N GLN A 96 0.46 -5.12 -5.03
CA GLN A 96 0.83 -6.42 -5.59
C GLN A 96 2.26 -6.38 -6.12
N THR A 97 3.22 -6.95 -5.39
CA THR A 97 4.66 -6.91 -5.71
C THR A 97 5.05 -7.50 -7.06
N ASN A 98 4.26 -8.44 -7.58
CA ASN A 98 4.48 -9.11 -8.85
C ASN A 98 3.90 -8.37 -10.07
N ASN A 99 3.29 -7.19 -9.88
CA ASN A 99 2.68 -6.38 -10.94
C ASN A 99 3.45 -5.07 -11.18
N ASP A 100 3.27 -4.49 -12.37
CA ASP A 100 4.00 -3.31 -12.81
C ASP A 100 3.33 -1.98 -12.40
N ALA A 101 4.02 -0.86 -12.67
CA ALA A 101 3.47 0.47 -12.40
C ALA A 101 2.17 0.74 -13.19
N THR A 102 2.02 0.20 -14.40
CA THR A 102 0.80 0.32 -15.22
C THR A 102 -0.41 -0.31 -14.53
N TYR A 103 -0.25 -1.50 -13.94
CA TYR A 103 -1.28 -2.19 -13.17
C TYR A 103 -1.74 -1.36 -11.97
N HIS A 104 -0.81 -0.82 -11.19
CA HIS A 104 -1.13 0.04 -10.03
C HIS A 104 -1.75 1.37 -10.43
N TYR A 105 -1.31 1.97 -11.54
CA TYR A 105 -1.93 3.17 -12.10
C TYR A 105 -3.39 2.91 -12.53
N ASN A 106 -3.65 1.78 -13.19
CA ASN A 106 -5.02 1.38 -13.55
C ASN A 106 -5.88 1.05 -12.31
N MET A 107 -5.29 0.49 -11.24
CA MET A 107 -5.96 0.28 -9.96
C MET A 107 -6.39 1.63 -9.35
N GLY A 108 -5.50 2.63 -9.34
CA GLY A 108 -5.82 3.99 -8.90
C GLY A 108 -6.95 4.62 -9.73
N LYS A 109 -6.97 4.41 -11.05
CA LYS A 109 -8.07 4.86 -11.93
C LYS A 109 -9.40 4.18 -11.61
N ALA A 110 -9.41 2.87 -11.36
CA ALA A 110 -10.61 2.12 -11.00
C ALA A 110 -11.22 2.59 -9.67
N LEU A 111 -10.38 3.05 -8.73
CA LEU A 111 -10.78 3.53 -7.41
C LEU A 111 -11.11 5.04 -7.36
N ALA A 112 -10.87 5.78 -8.45
CA ALA A 112 -11.16 7.22 -8.53
C ALA A 112 -12.60 7.63 -8.14
N PRO A 113 -13.67 6.83 -8.39
CA PRO A 113 -15.03 7.17 -7.95
C PRO A 113 -15.19 7.37 -6.44
N LEU A 114 -14.40 6.67 -5.61
CA LEU A 114 -14.48 6.74 -4.14
C LEU A 114 -14.31 8.17 -3.61
N LYS A 115 -13.49 8.99 -4.28
CA LYS A 115 -13.33 10.42 -3.94
C LYS A 115 -14.64 11.22 -4.08
N GLY A 116 -15.52 10.83 -5.00
CA GLY A 116 -16.85 11.41 -5.16
C GLY A 116 -17.90 10.82 -4.21
N GLU A 117 -17.63 9.63 -3.65
CA GLU A 117 -18.48 8.95 -2.67
C GLU A 117 -18.21 9.43 -1.23
N GLY A 118 -17.16 10.22 -1.01
CA GLY A 118 -16.78 10.83 0.27
C GLY A 118 -15.58 10.17 0.95
N ASP A 119 -14.98 9.15 0.34
CA ASP A 119 -13.83 8.43 0.90
C ASP A 119 -12.50 9.15 0.63
N LEU A 120 -11.56 8.99 1.57
CA LEU A 120 -10.17 9.45 1.43
C LEU A 120 -9.25 8.27 1.04
N ILE A 121 -8.55 8.40 -0.09
CA ILE A 121 -7.50 7.47 -0.49
C ILE A 121 -6.15 7.98 0.03
N VAL A 122 -5.48 7.20 0.88
CA VAL A 122 -4.12 7.47 1.39
C VAL A 122 -3.16 6.42 0.83
N GLY A 123 -2.12 6.87 0.13
CA GLY A 123 -0.99 6.03 -0.25
C GLY A 123 0.18 6.22 0.71
N SER A 124 0.67 5.15 1.32
CA SER A 124 1.82 5.16 2.24
C SER A 124 2.93 4.25 1.73
N GLY A 125 4.18 4.73 1.79
CA GLY A 125 5.34 4.03 1.25
C GLY A 125 6.55 4.93 1.05
N ALA A 126 7.56 4.43 0.34
CA ALA A 126 8.76 5.17 -0.04
C ALA A 126 9.02 5.02 -1.55
N THR A 127 9.53 6.08 -2.18
CA THR A 127 9.89 6.11 -3.61
C THR A 127 11.12 5.26 -3.92
N THR A 128 12.02 5.09 -2.96
CA THR A 128 13.18 4.19 -3.03
C THR A 128 13.27 3.33 -1.77
N TYR A 129 13.63 2.05 -1.91
CA TYR A 129 13.74 1.13 -0.77
C TYR A 129 14.88 0.13 -0.97
N ASN A 130 16.00 0.33 -0.26
CA ASN A 130 17.13 -0.60 -0.26
C ASN A 130 17.65 -0.81 1.17
N LEU A 131 17.06 -1.79 1.86
CA LEU A 131 17.43 -2.17 3.22
C LEU A 131 18.91 -2.58 3.38
N ARG A 132 19.55 -3.08 2.33
CA ARG A 132 20.97 -3.45 2.37
C ARG A 132 21.84 -2.19 2.46
N MET A 133 21.52 -1.15 1.68
CA MET A 133 22.24 0.13 1.71
C MET A 133 21.94 0.95 2.97
N LEU A 134 20.70 0.95 3.46
CA LEU A 134 20.32 1.64 4.72
C LEU A 134 21.08 1.12 5.95
N ARG A 135 21.64 -0.11 5.90
CA ARG A 135 22.51 -0.66 6.95
C ARG A 135 23.98 -0.28 6.80
N SER A 136 24.41 0.18 5.63
CA SER A 136 25.82 0.45 5.31
C SER A 136 26.14 1.94 5.12
N THR A 137 25.13 2.80 4.91
CA THR A 137 25.34 4.24 4.68
C THR A 137 24.30 5.08 5.43
N THR A 138 24.73 6.18 6.07
CA THR A 138 23.83 7.19 6.67
C THR A 138 23.50 8.35 5.72
N SER A 139 24.15 8.42 4.55
CA SER A 139 23.93 9.45 3.53
C SER A 139 22.95 9.02 2.46
N VAL A 140 22.11 9.97 2.00
CA VAL A 140 21.27 9.79 0.81
C VAL A 140 22.18 9.56 -0.40
N GLN A 141 21.84 8.56 -1.21
CA GLN A 141 22.61 8.20 -2.39
C GLN A 141 22.20 9.10 -3.58
N PRO A 142 23.15 9.60 -4.41
CA PRO A 142 22.81 10.50 -5.52
C PRO A 142 21.73 9.94 -6.45
N TRP A 143 21.84 8.67 -6.87
CA TRP A 143 20.83 8.02 -7.72
C TRP A 143 19.43 7.99 -7.10
N ALA A 144 19.33 7.89 -5.77
CA ALA A 144 18.05 7.84 -5.06
C ALA A 144 17.42 9.25 -5.00
N GLN A 145 18.24 10.28 -4.81
CA GLN A 145 17.81 11.68 -4.86
C GLN A 145 17.41 12.10 -6.28
N GLU A 146 18.16 11.69 -7.30
CA GLU A 146 17.85 11.91 -8.71
C GLU A 146 16.55 11.20 -9.13
N PHE A 147 16.33 9.98 -8.66
CA PHE A 147 15.10 9.23 -8.91
C PHE A 147 13.89 9.89 -8.24
N ASP A 148 14.00 10.30 -6.98
CA ASP A 148 12.92 10.96 -6.24
C ASP A 148 12.53 12.31 -6.87
N ALA A 149 13.54 13.12 -7.26
CA ALA A 149 13.34 14.37 -7.97
C ALA A 149 12.63 14.15 -9.32
N TRP A 150 13.13 13.22 -10.15
CA TRP A 150 12.51 12.90 -11.44
C TRP A 150 11.07 12.38 -11.30
N LEU A 151 10.81 11.53 -10.30
CA LEU A 151 9.47 10.97 -10.06
C LEU A 151 8.50 12.07 -9.63
N LYS A 152 8.93 12.96 -8.73
CA LYS A 152 8.15 14.14 -8.31
C LYS A 152 7.80 15.03 -9.50
N GLU A 153 8.78 15.37 -10.34
CA GLU A 153 8.56 16.15 -11.56
C GLU A 153 7.59 15.42 -12.51
N ALA A 154 7.78 14.12 -12.73
CA ALA A 154 6.94 13.34 -13.63
C ALA A 154 5.47 13.30 -13.20
N LEU A 155 5.21 13.24 -11.89
CA LEU A 155 3.86 13.25 -11.34
C LEU A 155 3.22 14.65 -11.40
N ILE A 156 3.99 15.72 -11.17
CA ILE A 156 3.51 17.11 -11.27
C ILE A 156 3.20 17.50 -12.72
N ASP A 157 4.07 17.13 -13.66
CA ASP A 157 3.93 17.41 -15.09
C ASP A 157 2.85 16.55 -15.79
N GLY A 158 2.26 15.58 -15.08
CA GLY A 158 1.31 14.62 -15.65
C GLY A 158 1.95 13.59 -16.61
N ARG A 159 3.27 13.39 -16.53
CA ARG A 159 4.04 12.40 -17.32
C ARG A 159 3.84 10.96 -16.83
N TYR A 160 2.58 10.57 -16.61
CA TYR A 160 2.22 9.27 -16.05
C TYR A 160 2.70 8.08 -16.89
N GLN A 161 2.84 8.25 -18.22
CA GLN A 161 3.39 7.20 -19.08
C GLN A 161 4.88 6.91 -18.78
N ASP A 162 5.66 7.94 -18.42
CA ASP A 162 7.06 7.77 -18.03
C ASP A 162 7.18 7.00 -16.70
N VAL A 163 6.25 7.27 -15.76
CA VAL A 163 6.15 6.59 -14.47
C VAL A 163 5.69 5.13 -14.66
N ASN A 164 4.69 4.89 -15.52
CA ASN A 164 4.25 3.54 -15.87
C ASN A 164 5.36 2.72 -16.55
N ALA A 165 6.21 3.38 -17.35
CA ALA A 165 7.37 2.77 -18.00
C ALA A 165 8.63 2.67 -17.11
N VAL A 166 8.57 3.03 -15.82
CA VAL A 166 9.75 3.17 -14.94
C VAL A 166 10.64 1.92 -14.86
N GLY A 167 10.09 0.72 -14.99
CA GLY A 167 10.88 -0.52 -15.04
C GLY A 167 11.95 -0.51 -16.15
N LYS A 168 11.63 0.09 -17.30
CA LYS A 168 12.55 0.26 -18.44
C LYS A 168 13.63 1.32 -18.17
N ARG A 169 13.35 2.29 -17.29
CA ARG A 169 14.31 3.32 -16.83
C ARG A 169 15.29 2.75 -15.80
N LEU A 170 14.88 1.74 -15.03
CA LEU A 170 15.71 1.08 -14.01
C LEU A 170 16.56 -0.07 -14.57
N SER A 171 16.12 -0.72 -15.66
CA SER A 171 16.87 -1.81 -16.33
C SER A 171 18.32 -1.49 -16.76
N PRO A 172 18.73 -0.23 -17.06
CA PRO A 172 20.13 0.11 -17.35
C PRO A 172 21.00 0.38 -16.12
N MET A 173 20.45 0.30 -14.90
CA MET A 173 21.13 0.70 -13.65
C MET A 173 21.50 -0.48 -12.72
N GLY A 174 21.44 -1.73 -13.19
CA GLY A 174 21.83 -2.93 -12.44
C GLY A 174 22.01 -4.15 -13.33
#